data_AF-A0A5K0X711-F1
#
_entry.id   AF-A0A5K0X711-F1
#
_cell.length_a   1.000
_cell.length_b   1.000
_cell.length_c   1.000
_cell.angle_alpha   90.00
_cell.angle_beta   90.00
_cell.angle_gamma   90.00
#
_symmetry.space_group_name_H-M   'P 1'
#
loop_
_entity.id
_entity.type
_entity.pdbx_description
1 polymer ?
#
loop_
_entity_poly.entity_id
_entity_poly.type
_entity_poly.pdbx_seq_one_letter_code
_entity_poly.pdbx_strand_id
1 'polypeptide(L)'
;YILYTAFSTTSALTDWSSVFYSVIYTSVPTIIVGIFDKNLSHKTLLEYPKLYRAGHRQESYNSRLFWLTMIDTVWQSLVLFYVPFLVYRFGPIDIWSIGSLWTIAVVVLVNVHLAMDIHRWVFLTHAATWGSILITYVCLVILDSFPSFPNY
;
A
#
# COMPACT_ATOMS: atom_id res chain seq x y z
N TYR A 1 -6.62 9.73 -13.24
CA TYR A 1 -5.67 10.18 -14.28
C TYR A 1 -6.28 10.16 -15.68
N ILE A 2 -6.68 9.00 -16.23
CA ILE A 2 -7.20 8.84 -17.60
C ILE A 2 -8.30 9.85 -18.00
N LEU A 3 -9.24 10.14 -17.08
CA LEU A 3 -10.31 11.11 -17.32
C LEU A 3 -9.80 12.55 -17.55
N TYR A 4 -8.65 12.90 -16.94
CA TYR A 4 -8.03 14.23 -17.07
C TYR A 4 -7.11 14.34 -18.29
N THR A 5 -6.67 13.21 -18.84
CA THR A 5 -5.85 13.15 -20.07
C THR A 5 -6.66 12.81 -21.32
N ALA A 6 -7.98 13.03 -21.30
CA ALA A 6 -8.88 12.77 -22.42
C ALA A 6 -8.75 11.34 -22.99
N PHE A 7 -8.61 10.34 -22.10
CA PHE A 7 -8.39 8.92 -22.46
C PHE A 7 -7.07 8.62 -23.17
N SER A 8 -6.08 9.51 -23.09
CA SER A 8 -4.71 9.20 -23.52
C SER A 8 -4.09 8.12 -22.63
N THR A 9 -3.34 7.18 -23.24
CA THR A 9 -2.63 6.07 -22.57
C THR A 9 -1.32 6.50 -21.91
N THR A 10 -1.09 7.81 -21.77
CA THR A 10 0.06 8.32 -21.02
C THR A 10 -0.06 7.92 -19.55
N SER A 11 1.04 7.47 -18.94
CA SER A 11 1.11 7.16 -17.51
C SER A 11 2.03 8.17 -16.84
N ALA A 12 1.59 8.73 -15.72
CA ALA A 12 2.47 9.55 -14.88
C ALA A 12 3.48 8.69 -14.09
N LEU A 13 3.19 7.40 -13.91
CA LEU A 13 4.05 6.45 -13.23
C LEU A 13 4.97 5.75 -14.24
N THR A 14 6.25 5.66 -13.91
CA THR A 14 7.21 4.84 -14.66
C THR A 14 6.89 3.36 -14.51
N ASP A 15 7.11 2.57 -15.56
CA ASP A 15 6.84 1.12 -15.57
C ASP A 15 7.57 0.38 -14.43
N TRP A 16 8.83 0.73 -14.18
CA TRP A 16 9.63 0.13 -13.10
C TRP A 16 9.05 0.43 -11.72
N SER A 17 8.61 1.67 -11.46
CA SER A 17 7.96 2.01 -10.18
C SER A 17 6.67 1.22 -9.96
N SER A 18 5.91 0.94 -11.01
CA SER A 18 4.69 0.11 -10.92
C SER A 18 5.01 -1.36 -10.56
N VAL A 19 6.07 -1.92 -11.17
CA VAL A 19 6.53 -3.27 -10.86
C VAL A 19 7.05 -3.35 -9.41
N PHE A 20 7.91 -2.41 -9.01
CA PHE A 20 8.45 -2.39 -7.64
C PHE A 20 7.38 -2.16 -6.58
N TYR A 21 6.35 -1.37 -6.90
CA TYR A 21 5.20 -1.17 -6.03
C TYR A 21 4.50 -2.48 -5.67
N SER A 22 4.17 -3.27 -6.69
CA SER A 22 3.45 -4.54 -6.49
C SER A 22 4.33 -5.62 -5.87
N VAL A 23 5.58 -5.72 -6.31
CA VAL A 23 6.47 -6.81 -5.92
C VAL A 23 7.16 -6.55 -4.59
N ILE A 24 7.65 -5.34 -4.34
CA ILE A 24 8.51 -5.08 -3.18
C ILE A 24 7.75 -4.30 -2.11
N TYR A 25 7.23 -3.12 -2.47
CA TYR A 25 6.74 -2.16 -1.47
C TYR A 25 5.47 -2.62 -0.76
N THR A 26 4.63 -3.41 -1.43
CA THR A 26 3.34 -3.88 -0.88
C THR A 26 3.38 -5.35 -0.46
N SER A 27 3.98 -6.24 -1.26
CA SER A 27 3.95 -7.68 -0.97
C SER A 27 4.82 -8.07 0.24
N VAL A 28 6.03 -7.51 0.36
CA VAL A 28 6.96 -7.86 1.44
C VAL A 28 6.38 -7.56 2.83
N PRO A 29 5.88 -6.33 3.12
CA PRO A 29 5.32 -6.05 4.43
C PRO A 29 4.04 -6.85 4.69
N THR A 30 3.18 -7.06 3.69
CA THR A 30 1.94 -7.85 3.86
C THR A 30 2.22 -9.32 4.13
N ILE A 31 3.22 -9.92 3.48
CA ILE A 31 3.66 -11.30 3.75
C ILE A 31 4.22 -11.42 5.16
N ILE A 32 5.09 -10.50 5.58
CA ILE A 32 5.67 -10.52 6.93
C ILE A 32 4.58 -10.37 7.98
N VAL A 33 3.67 -9.40 7.82
CA VAL A 33 2.53 -9.22 8.73
C VAL A 33 1.66 -10.48 8.74
N GLY A 34 1.31 -11.05 7.59
CA GLY A 34 0.50 -12.27 7.51
C GLY A 34 1.12 -13.50 8.20
N ILE A 35 2.45 -13.63 8.22
CA ILE A 35 3.14 -14.74 8.90
C ILE A 35 3.25 -14.51 10.41
N PHE A 36 3.52 -13.28 10.83
CA PHE A 36 3.87 -12.95 12.22
C PHE A 36 2.70 -12.43 13.06
N ASP A 37 1.62 -11.97 12.43
CA ASP A 37 0.40 -11.54 13.10
C ASP A 37 -0.43 -12.77 13.49
N LYS A 38 -0.16 -13.28 14.69
CA LYS A 38 -0.95 -14.35 15.31
C LYS A 38 -1.92 -13.71 16.29
N ASN A 39 -3.19 -13.67 15.93
CA ASN A 39 -4.28 -13.12 16.76
C ASN A 39 -4.36 -13.77 18.15
N LEU A 40 -3.95 -15.04 18.30
CA LEU A 40 -3.96 -15.77 19.57
C LEU A 40 -2.71 -16.62 19.73
N SER A 41 -2.19 -16.69 20.96
CA SER A 41 -1.15 -17.65 21.31
C SER A 41 -1.70 -19.08 21.21
N HIS A 42 -0.88 -20.02 20.73
CA HIS A 42 -1.30 -21.42 20.53
C HIS A 42 -1.86 -22.04 21.82
N LYS A 43 -1.31 -21.65 22.97
CA LYS A 43 -1.78 -22.11 24.30
C LYS A 43 -3.20 -21.65 24.61
N THR A 44 -3.53 -20.38 24.34
CA THR A 44 -4.87 -19.81 24.55
C THR A 44 -5.91 -20.43 23.61
N LEU A 45 -5.51 -20.80 22.39
CA LEU A 45 -6.40 -21.46 21.42
C LEU A 45 -6.82 -22.87 21.90
N LEU A 46 -5.90 -23.59 22.55
CA LEU A 46 -6.16 -24.93 23.10
C LEU A 46 -7.02 -24.86 24.39
N GLU A 47 -6.85 -23.81 25.18
CA GLU A 47 -7.60 -23.59 26.43
C GLU A 47 -9.06 -23.17 26.17
N TYR A 48 -9.32 -22.44 25.07
CA TYR A 48 -10.67 -21.99 24.70
C TYR A 48 -11.07 -22.42 23.27
N PRO A 49 -11.45 -23.68 23.07
CA PRO A 49 -11.78 -24.22 21.74
C PRO A 49 -13.00 -23.54 21.09
N LYS A 50 -13.82 -22.82 21.88
CA LYS A 50 -14.95 -22.03 21.38
C LYS A 50 -14.52 -20.91 20.41
N LEU A 51 -13.30 -20.38 20.53
CA LEU A 51 -12.76 -19.35 19.64
C LEU A 51 -12.58 -19.85 18.21
N TYR A 52 -12.35 -21.16 18.02
CA TYR A 52 -12.24 -21.76 16.68
C TYR A 52 -13.57 -21.73 15.91
N ARG A 53 -14.70 -21.73 16.63
CA ARG A 53 -16.04 -21.75 16.03
C ARG A 53 -16.37 -20.46 15.27
N ALA A 54 -15.70 -19.35 15.59
CA ALA A 54 -15.81 -18.08 14.87
C ALA A 54 -15.34 -18.19 13.40
N GLY A 55 -14.29 -18.99 13.14
CA GLY A 55 -13.81 -19.28 11.79
C GLY A 55 -14.81 -20.10 10.98
N HIS A 56 -15.39 -21.15 11.59
CA HIS A 56 -16.43 -21.97 10.94
C HIS A 56 -17.71 -21.20 10.59
N ARG A 57 -18.03 -20.14 11.33
CA ARG A 57 -19.22 -19.32 11.05
C ARG A 57 -18.98 -18.23 10.00
N GLN A 58 -17.80 -18.21 9.37
CA GLN A 58 -17.41 -17.22 8.36
C GLN A 58 -17.52 -15.76 8.85
N GLU A 59 -17.51 -15.53 10.16
CA GLU A 59 -17.66 -14.18 10.73
C GLU A 59 -16.43 -13.31 10.39
N SER A 60 -15.27 -13.96 10.21
CA SER A 60 -14.01 -13.29 9.88
C SER A 60 -13.84 -12.96 8.38
N TYR A 61 -14.56 -13.65 7.48
CA TYR A 61 -14.49 -13.40 6.04
C TYR A 61 -15.90 -13.47 5.45
N ASN A 62 -16.59 -12.33 5.51
CA ASN A 62 -17.94 -12.17 5.00
C ASN A 62 -17.91 -11.33 3.71
N SER A 63 -18.73 -11.68 2.72
CA SER A 63 -18.87 -10.90 1.48
C SER A 63 -19.22 -9.44 1.75
N ARG A 64 -19.95 -9.15 2.83
CA ARG A 64 -20.23 -7.76 3.25
C ARG A 64 -18.95 -6.99 3.61
N LEU A 65 -18.05 -7.61 4.38
CA LEU A 65 -16.78 -6.99 4.77
C LEU A 65 -15.91 -6.74 3.54
N PHE A 66 -15.85 -7.69 2.61
CA PHE A 66 -15.14 -7.54 1.34
C PHE A 66 -15.61 -6.31 0.55
N TRP A 67 -16.92 -6.13 0.37
CA TRP A 67 -17.45 -4.96 -0.34
C TRP A 67 -17.20 -3.65 0.40
N LEU A 68 -17.25 -3.65 1.74
CA LEU A 68 -16.90 -2.46 2.54
C LEU A 68 -15.43 -2.08 2.34
N THR A 69 -14.51 -3.04 2.43
CA THR A 69 -13.08 -2.81 2.19
C THR A 69 -12.81 -2.35 0.76
N MET A 70 -13.56 -2.86 -0.24
CA MET A 70 -13.45 -2.41 -1.63
C MET A 70 -13.83 -0.93 -1.78
N ILE A 71 -14.96 -0.52 -1.18
CA ILE A 71 -15.41 0.89 -1.22
C ILE A 71 -14.41 1.81 -0.51
N ASP A 72 -13.88 1.38 0.65
CA ASP A 72 -12.86 2.13 1.38
C ASP A 72 -11.57 2.29 0.55
N THR A 73 -11.13 1.23 -0.12
CA THR A 73 -9.96 1.28 -1.02
C THR A 73 -10.19 2.25 -2.19
N VAL A 74 -11.40 2.24 -2.79
CA VAL A 74 -11.75 3.18 -3.85
C VAL A 74 -11.71 4.62 -3.32
N TRP A 75 -12.27 4.87 -2.14
CA TRP A 75 -12.23 6.18 -1.49
C TRP A 75 -10.78 6.65 -1.23
N GLN A 76 -9.94 5.80 -0.66
CA GLN A 76 -8.53 6.11 -0.40
C GLN A 76 -7.77 6.44 -1.69
N SER A 77 -7.98 5.67 -2.77
CA SER A 77 -7.36 5.94 -4.07
C SER A 77 -7.78 7.28 -4.67
N LEU A 78 -9.03 7.67 -4.47
CA LEU A 78 -9.57 8.96 -4.91
C LEU A 78 -8.88 10.12 -4.18
N VAL A 79 -8.75 10.02 -2.86
CA VAL A 79 -8.06 11.01 -2.02
C VAL A 79 -6.59 11.13 -2.42
N LEU A 80 -5.89 10.00 -2.60
CA LEU A 80 -4.50 9.97 -3.06
C LEU A 80 -4.29 10.65 -4.40
N PHE A 81 -5.25 10.54 -5.31
CA PHE A 81 -5.18 11.24 -6.60
C PHE A 81 -5.42 12.75 -6.43
N TYR A 82 -6.49 13.14 -5.73
CA TYR A 82 -6.89 14.56 -5.64
C TYR A 82 -5.99 15.41 -4.77
N VAL A 83 -5.42 14.87 -3.68
CA VAL A 83 -4.62 15.68 -2.75
C VAL A 83 -3.40 16.31 -3.45
N PRO A 84 -2.50 15.55 -4.11
CA PRO A 84 -1.38 16.15 -4.83
C PRO A 84 -1.84 16.97 -6.05
N PHE A 85 -2.91 16.53 -6.73
CA PHE A 85 -3.43 17.22 -7.90
C PHE A 85 -3.94 18.64 -7.58
N LEU A 86 -4.62 18.82 -6.44
CA LEU A 86 -5.12 20.13 -6.00
C LEU A 86 -4.00 21.03 -5.46
N VAL A 87 -3.07 20.47 -4.70
CA VAL A 87 -1.95 21.23 -4.11
C VAL A 87 -1.04 21.80 -5.20
N TYR A 88 -0.77 21.03 -6.25
CA TYR A 88 0.18 21.41 -7.30
C TYR A 88 -0.46 21.90 -8.59
N ARG A 89 -1.78 22.17 -8.59
CA ARG A 89 -2.53 22.65 -9.77
C ARG A 89 -1.97 23.92 -10.41
N PHE A 90 -1.32 24.77 -9.61
CA PHE A 90 -0.75 26.06 -10.05
C PHE A 90 0.78 26.10 -9.97
N GLY A 91 1.42 24.98 -9.61
CA GLY A 91 2.88 24.89 -9.50
C GLY A 91 3.53 24.49 -10.83
N PRO A 92 4.78 24.91 -11.10
CA PRO A 92 5.54 24.49 -12.28
C PRO A 92 6.14 23.09 -12.07
N ILE A 93 5.29 22.09 -11.82
CA ILE A 93 5.73 20.72 -11.52
C ILE A 93 5.46 19.81 -12.72
N ASP A 94 6.50 19.07 -13.12
CA ASP A 94 6.41 18.10 -14.20
C ASP A 94 5.55 16.89 -13.83
N ILE A 95 4.96 16.27 -14.86
CA ILE A 95 4.08 15.11 -14.72
C ILE A 95 4.77 13.94 -14.00
N TRP A 96 6.07 13.77 -14.25
CA TRP A 96 6.91 12.73 -13.67
C TRP A 96 7.14 12.94 -12.18
N SER A 97 7.34 14.19 -11.75
CA SER A 97 7.51 14.54 -10.34
C SER A 97 6.21 14.29 -9.55
N ILE A 98 5.05 14.59 -10.14
CA ILE A 98 3.74 14.24 -9.58
C ILE A 98 3.57 12.70 -9.50
N GLY A 99 4.04 11.97 -10.51
CA GLY A 99 4.05 10.49 -10.51
C GLY A 99 4.86 9.90 -9.35
N SER A 100 6.05 10.44 -9.09
CA SER A 100 6.89 10.04 -7.95
C SER A 100 6.20 10.34 -6.61
N LEU A 101 5.56 11.51 -6.49
CA LEU A 101 4.79 11.88 -5.29
C LEU A 101 3.61 10.93 -5.06
N TRP A 102 2.85 10.57 -6.12
CA TRP A 102 1.79 9.58 -6.02
C TRP A 102 2.32 8.21 -5.58
N THR A 103 3.47 7.78 -6.10
CA THR A 103 4.10 6.51 -5.72
C THR A 103 4.42 6.48 -4.22
N ILE A 104 5.06 7.53 -3.70
CA ILE A 104 5.39 7.63 -2.26
C ILE A 104 4.11 7.66 -1.43
N ALA A 105 3.14 8.49 -1.82
CA ALA A 105 1.89 8.64 -1.07
C ALA A 105 1.11 7.33 -0.98
N VAL A 106 1.00 6.58 -2.09
CA VAL A 106 0.32 5.28 -2.11
C VAL A 106 1.04 4.28 -1.22
N VAL A 107 2.38 4.18 -1.30
CA VAL A 107 3.13 3.24 -0.46
C VAL A 107 2.98 3.55 1.02
N VAL A 108 3.07 4.82 1.40
CA VAL A 108 2.89 5.24 2.80
C VAL A 108 1.47 4.91 3.26
N LEU A 109 0.46 5.24 2.45
CA LEU A 109 -0.93 4.96 2.79
C LEU A 109 -1.20 3.46 2.98
N VAL A 110 -0.69 2.60 2.08
CA VAL A 110 -0.86 1.14 2.22
C VAL A 110 -0.14 0.60 3.45
N ASN A 111 1.08 1.08 3.74
CA ASN A 111 1.80 0.68 4.95
C ASN A 111 1.10 1.13 6.22
N VAL A 112 0.49 2.33 6.24
CA VAL A 112 -0.29 2.83 7.37
C VAL A 112 -1.60 2.06 7.52
N HIS A 113 -2.30 1.75 6.43
CA HIS A 113 -3.51 0.93 6.45
C HIS A 113 -3.21 -0.46 7.02
N LEU A 114 -2.14 -1.10 6.51
CA LEU A 114 -1.65 -2.36 7.05
C LEU A 114 -1.28 -2.25 8.53
N ALA A 115 -0.63 -1.16 8.95
CA ALA A 115 -0.28 -0.93 10.34
C ALA A 115 -1.50 -0.79 11.27
N MET A 116 -2.62 -0.24 10.78
CA MET A 116 -3.88 -0.16 11.53
C MET A 116 -4.54 -1.54 11.71
N ASP A 117 -4.36 -2.46 10.75
CA ASP A 117 -4.91 -3.81 10.82
C ASP A 117 -4.12 -4.75 11.74
N ILE A 118 -2.87 -4.41 12.07
CA ILE A 118 -2.02 -5.23 12.96
C ILE A 118 -2.53 -5.16 14.39
N HIS A 119 -2.87 -6.33 14.94
CA HIS A 119 -3.33 -6.43 16.33
C HIS A 119 -2.17 -6.55 17.31
N ARG A 120 -1.08 -7.26 16.96
CA ARG A 120 0.10 -7.40 17.81
C ARG A 120 1.35 -6.84 17.15
N TRP A 121 1.84 -5.72 17.67
CA TRP A 121 3.10 -5.12 17.29
C TRP A 121 4.28 -5.97 17.77
N VAL A 122 4.96 -6.62 16.82
CA VAL A 122 6.22 -7.34 17.06
C VAL A 122 7.34 -6.49 16.46
N PHE A 123 8.55 -6.57 17.01
CA PHE A 123 9.68 -5.79 16.48
C PHE A 123 9.87 -6.00 14.95
N LEU A 124 9.65 -7.22 14.47
CA LEU A 124 9.76 -7.55 13.05
C LEU A 124 8.68 -6.90 12.19
N THR A 125 7.43 -6.76 12.67
CA THR A 125 6.37 -6.08 11.91
C THR A 125 6.66 -4.59 11.82
N HIS A 126 7.16 -3.99 12.90
CA HIS A 126 7.64 -2.61 12.91
C HIS A 126 8.79 -2.41 11.90
N ALA A 127 9.81 -3.28 11.96
CA ALA A 127 10.94 -3.23 11.03
C ALA A 127 10.51 -3.41 9.56
N ALA A 128 9.51 -4.25 9.28
CA ALA A 128 8.98 -4.45 7.94
C ALA A 128 8.23 -3.21 7.41
N THR A 129 7.40 -2.57 8.24
CA THR A 129 6.66 -1.36 7.86
C THR A 129 7.61 -0.19 7.61
N TRP A 130 8.52 0.10 8.54
CA TRP A 130 9.51 1.18 8.37
C TRP A 130 10.53 0.88 7.28
N GLY A 131 10.95 -0.39 7.19
CA GLY A 131 11.85 -0.86 6.15
C GLY A 131 11.26 -0.68 4.75
N SER A 132 9.97 -0.98 4.56
CA SER A 132 9.28 -0.77 3.29
C SER A 132 9.30 0.72 2.89
N ILE A 133 8.98 1.63 3.81
CA ILE A 133 9.01 3.08 3.56
C ILE A 133 10.43 3.53 3.17
N LEU A 134 11.44 3.10 3.92
CA LEU A 134 12.83 3.46 3.65
C LEU A 134 13.31 2.92 2.30
N ILE A 135 12.98 1.67 1.97
CA ILE A 135 13.31 1.03 0.69
C ILE A 135 12.66 1.80 -0.46
N THR A 136 11.41 2.25 -0.33
CA THR A 136 10.75 3.05 -1.37
C THR A 136 11.47 4.37 -1.63
N TYR A 137 11.88 5.10 -0.58
CA TYR A 137 12.67 6.31 -0.76
C TYR A 137 14.00 6.02 -1.46
N VAL A 138 14.72 4.98 -1.03
CA VAL A 138 16.01 4.59 -1.61
C VAL A 138 15.84 4.19 -3.09
N CYS A 139 14.85 3.36 -3.42
CA CYS A 139 14.61 2.93 -4.78
C CYS A 139 14.16 4.07 -5.71
N LEU A 140 13.39 5.04 -5.21
CA LEU A 140 13.00 6.21 -6.00
C LEU A 140 14.19 7.13 -6.29
N VAL A 141 15.06 7.38 -5.29
CA VAL A 141 16.31 8.13 -5.50
C VAL A 141 17.22 7.42 -6.50
N ILE A 142 17.32 6.09 -6.40
CA ILE A 142 18.10 5.28 -7.32
C ILE A 142 17.52 5.37 -8.74
N LEU A 143 16.20 5.23 -8.91
CA LEU A 143 15.55 5.33 -10.22
C LEU A 143 15.73 6.71 -10.86
N ASP A 144 15.63 7.78 -10.08
CA ASP A 144 15.86 9.15 -10.56
C ASP A 144 17.35 9.40 -10.90
N SER A 145 18.26 8.72 -10.20
CA SER A 145 19.71 8.83 -10.45
C SER A 145 20.20 8.09 -11.70
N PHE A 146 19.42 7.15 -12.25
CA PHE A 146 19.81 6.39 -13.44
C PHE A 146 19.39 7.13 -14.72
N PRO A 147 20.33 7.63 -15.54
CA PRO A 147 20.01 8.31 -16.80
C PRO A 147 19.56 7.35 -17.92
N SER A 148 19.57 6.04 -17.68
CA SER A 148 19.29 4.98 -18.67
C SER A 148 17.83 4.52 -18.74
N PHE A 149 16.92 5.13 -17.98
CA PHE A 149 15.49 5.06 -18.25
C PHE A 149 15.06 6.38 -18.89
N PRO A 150 15.39 6.59 -20.18
CA PRO A 150 14.97 7.80 -20.86
C PRO A 150 13.45 7.75 -20.96
N ASN A 151 12.77 8.63 -20.22
CA ASN A 151 11.44 9.22 -20.44
C ASN A 151 11.07 9.92 -19.10
N TYR A 152 11.31 11.20 -18.79
CA TYR A 152 11.50 12.44 -19.57
C TYR A 152 10.80 12.49 -20.91
#